data_AF-A0AAV3P024-F1
#
_entry.id   AF-A0AAV3P024-F1
#
_cell.length_a   1.000
_cell.length_b   1.000
_cell.length_c   1.000
_cell.angle_alpha   90.00
_cell.angle_beta   90.00
_cell.angle_gamma   90.00
#
_symmetry.space_group_name_H-M   'P 1'
#
loop_
_entity.id
_entity.type
_entity.pdbx_description
1 polymer ?
#
loop_
_entity_poly.entity_id
_entity_poly.type
_entity_poly.pdbx_seq_one_letter_code
_entity_poly.pdbx_strand_id
1 'polypeptide(L)' 'MWTFFWEEVYADGSICLDILQNQWSPIYDVAAILTSIQSLLCDPNPNSPANSEAARMYSENKRDYNRKVREVVEQSWTAD' A
#
# COMPACT_ATOMS: atom_id res chain seq x y z
N MET A 1 -7.37 -5.96 13.58
CA MET A 1 -5.97 -5.90 13.10
C MET A 1 -6.06 -5.45 11.65
N TRP A 2 -5.53 -4.27 11.33
CA TRP A 2 -5.70 -3.65 10.01
C TRP A 2 -4.93 -4.44 8.96
N THR A 3 -5.61 -5.25 8.17
CA THR A 3 -5.01 -6.01 7.07
C THR A 3 -5.04 -5.11 5.83
N PHE A 4 -3.90 -4.63 5.36
CA PHE A 4 -3.77 -3.94 4.06
C PHE A 4 -3.08 -4.90 3.09
N PHE A 5 -3.68 -5.14 1.92
CA PHE A 5 -3.12 -6.02 0.90
C PHE A 5 -2.67 -5.21 -0.31
N TRP A 6 -1.40 -4.80 -0.29
CA TRP A 6 -0.81 -3.83 -1.19
C TRP A 6 0.72 -4.03 -1.27
N GLU A 7 1.32 -3.71 -2.41
CA GLU A 7 2.75 -3.95 -2.69
C GLU A 7 3.71 -3.18 -1.76
N GLU A 8 3.39 -1.96 -1.32
CA GLU A 8 4.27 -1.15 -0.44
C GLU A 8 3.90 -1.21 1.05
N VAL A 9 2.99 -2.11 1.46
CA VAL A 9 2.62 -2.29 2.88
C VAL A 9 3.17 -3.61 3.40
N TYR A 10 3.92 -3.52 4.49
CA TYR A 10 4.43 -4.67 5.23
C TYR A 10 3.30 -5.35 6.05
N ALA A 11 3.54 -6.60 6.46
CA ALA A 11 2.57 -7.40 7.21
C ALA A 11 2.21 -6.82 8.60
N ASP A 12 3.03 -5.93 9.14
CA ASP A 12 2.81 -5.19 10.37
C ASP A 12 2.01 -3.88 10.17
N GLY A 13 1.68 -3.53 8.92
CA GLY A 13 0.98 -2.30 8.54
C GLY A 13 1.92 -1.11 8.29
N SER A 14 3.24 -1.29 8.42
CA SER A 14 4.21 -0.26 8.07
C SER A 14 4.19 -0.01 6.56
N ILE A 15 4.27 1.26 6.14
CA ILE A 15 4.31 1.64 4.73
C ILE A 15 5.75 1.97 4.34
N CYS A 16 6.26 1.32 3.29
CA CYS A 16 7.55 1.65 2.71
C CYS A 16 7.39 2.87 1.79
N LEU A 17 7.41 4.07 2.36
CA LEU A 17 7.29 5.31 1.60
C LEU A 17 8.58 6.10 1.72
N ASP A 18 9.28 6.28 0.61
CA ASP A 18 10.59 6.95 0.61
C ASP A 18 10.50 8.40 1.13
N ILE A 19 9.33 9.06 0.95
CA ILE A 19 9.05 10.40 1.52
C ILE A 19 8.88 10.40 3.04
N LEU A 20 8.60 9.25 3.66
CA LEU A 20 8.52 9.09 5.12
C LEU A 20 9.86 8.62 5.70
N GLN A 21 10.81 8.24 4.84
CA GLN A 21 12.14 7.78 5.22
C GLN A 21 13.20 8.78 4.74
N ASN A 22 13.91 8.49 3.66
CA ASN A 22 15.11 9.24 3.25
C ASN A 22 14.81 10.56 2.52
N GLN A 23 13.60 10.69 1.95
CA GLN A 23 13.15 11.88 1.24
C GLN A 23 12.24 12.76 2.10
N TRP A 24 12.14 12.49 3.40
CA TRP A 24 11.33 13.31 4.30
C TRP A 24 11.94 14.70 4.49
N SER A 25 11.10 15.72 4.35
CA SER A 25 11.43 17.12 4.58
C SER A 25 10.38 17.74 5.50
N PRO A 26 10.79 18.59 6.47
CA PRO A 26 9.86 19.30 7.36
C PRO A 26 8.93 20.28 6.62
N ILE A 27 9.11 20.47 5.31
CA ILE A 27 8.23 21.24 4.44
C ILE A 27 6.95 20.47 4.08
N TYR A 28 6.91 19.14 4.24
CA TYR A 28 5.73 18.36 3.91
C TYR A 28 4.66 18.49 5.00
N ASP A 29 3.57 19.17 4.64
CA ASP A 29 2.35 19.17 5.44
C ASP A 29 1.67 17.80 5.42
N VAL A 30 0.84 17.53 6.44
CA VAL A 30 0.03 16.30 6.53
C VAL A 30 -0.78 16.06 5.24
N ALA A 31 -1.27 17.13 4.61
CA ALA A 31 -1.99 17.05 3.34
C ALA A 31 -1.11 16.53 2.18
N ALA A 32 0.16 16.95 2.13
CA ALA A 32 1.11 16.47 1.12
C ALA A 32 1.41 14.98 1.32
N ILE A 33 1.60 14.55 2.57
CA ILE A 33 1.80 13.13 2.92
C ILE A 33 0.61 12.28 2.48
N LEU A 34 -0.62 12.70 2.80
CA LEU A 34 -1.84 11.98 2.41
C LEU A 34 -2.01 11.93 0.88
N THR A 35 -1.65 13.01 0.18
CA THR A 35 -1.70 13.06 -1.29
C THR A 35 -0.70 12.09 -1.91
N SER A 36 0.52 12.00 -1.37
CA SER A 36 1.51 11.04 -1.84
C SER A 36 1.10 9.60 -1.56
N ILE A 37 0.49 9.30 -0.40
CA ILE A 37 -0.07 7.98 -0.10
C ILE A 37 -1.16 7.63 -1.13
N GLN A 38 -2.07 8.57 -1.42
CA GLN A 38 -3.13 8.35 -2.40
C GLN A 38 -2.58 8.13 -3.82
N SER A 39 -1.53 8.88 -4.21
CA SER A 39 -0.86 8.68 -5.49
C SER A 39 -0.18 7.31 -5.58
N LEU A 40 0.45 6.85 -4.49
CA LEU A 40 1.09 5.54 -4.46
C LEU A 40 0.08 4.41 -4.56
N LEU A 41 -1.09 4.52 -3.93
CA LEU A 41 -2.16 3.51 -4.09
C LEU A 41 -2.62 3.36 -5.56
N CYS A 42 -2.44 4.39 -6.39
CA CYS A 42 -2.76 4.35 -7.81
C CYS A 42 -1.62 3.76 -8.67
N ASP A 43 -0.36 4.06 -8.33
CA ASP A 43 0.83 3.62 -9.07
C ASP A 43 1.86 2.96 -8.14
N PRO A 44 1.81 1.61 -7.98
CA PRO A 44 2.80 0.87 -7.19
C PRO A 44 4.21 1.01 -7.75
N ASN A 45 5.23 1.00 -6.87
CA ASN A 45 6.63 1.03 -7.29
C ASN A 45 7.14 -0.41 -7.50
N PRO A 46 7.31 -0.86 -8.76
CA PRO A 46 7.68 -2.26 -9.04
C PRO A 46 9.11 -2.61 -8.59
N ASN A 47 9.92 -1.63 -8.20
CA ASN A 47 11.34 -1.84 -7.90
C ASN A 47 11.61 -2.32 -6.47
N SER A 48 10.67 -2.21 -5.53
CA SER A 48 10.88 -2.59 -4.13
C SER A 48 9.58 -2.98 -3.40
N PRO A 49 8.92 -4.08 -3.80
CA PRO A 49 7.69 -4.49 -3.15
C PRO A 49 7.94 -4.92 -1.70
N ALA A 50 7.34 -4.21 -0.75
CA ALA A 50 7.26 -4.59 0.66
C ALA A 50 6.45 -5.88 0.87
N ASN A 51 5.48 -6.14 0.00
CA ASN A 51 4.67 -7.35 -0.05
C ASN A 51 4.89 -8.11 -1.37
N SER A 52 5.76 -9.11 -1.30
CA SER A 52 6.11 -9.96 -2.45
C SER A 52 4.93 -10.82 -2.94
N GLU A 53 3.98 -11.18 -2.07
CA GLU A 53 2.77 -11.92 -2.45
C GLU A 53 1.83 -11.05 -3.29
N ALA A 54 1.63 -9.80 -2.85
CA ALA A 54 0.82 -8.81 -3.55
C ALA A 54 1.44 -8.47 -4.93
N ALA A 55 2.75 -8.21 -4.98
CA ALA A 55 3.45 -7.86 -6.23
C ALA A 55 3.45 -9.02 -7.24
N ARG A 56 3.64 -10.26 -6.76
CA ARG A 56 3.54 -11.44 -7.63
C ARG A 56 2.13 -11.59 -8.19
N MET A 57 1.09 -11.46 -7.35
CA MET A 57 -0.29 -11.54 -7.81
C MET A 57 -0.67 -10.42 -8.77
N TYR A 58 -0.20 -9.19 -8.53
CA TYR A 58 -0.45 -8.07 -9.43
C TYR A 58 0.14 -8.30 -10.83
N SER A 59 1.35 -8.87 -10.90
CA SER A 59 2.05 -9.19 -12.15
C SER A 59 1.50 -10.45 -12.86
N GLU A 60 1.31 -11.55 -12.12
CA GLU A 60 0.94 -12.85 -12.70
C GLU A 60 -0.58 -13.04 -12.85
N ASN A 61 -1.39 -12.44 -11.96
CA ASN A 61 -2.82 -12.69 -11.91
C ASN A 61 -3.62 -11.52 -11.31
N LYS A 62 -3.70 -10.44 -12.10
CA LYS A 62 -4.40 -9.20 -11.71
C LYS A 62 -5.88 -9.41 -11.33
N ARG A 63 -6.53 -10.48 -11.81
CA ARG A 63 -7.92 -10.82 -11.42
C ARG A 63 -7.99 -11.29 -9.97
N ASP A 64 -7.13 -12.22 -9.58
CA ASP A 64 -7.11 -12.73 -8.21
C ASP A 64 -6.58 -11.67 -7.23
N TYR A 65 -5.62 -10.84 -7.66
CA TYR A 65 -5.22 -9.64 -6.91
C TYR A 65 -6.42 -8.74 -6.59
N ASN A 66 -7.20 -8.35 -7.61
CA ASN A 66 -8.36 -7.49 -7.43
C ASN A 66 -9.43 -8.13 -6.53
N ARG A 67 -9.62 -9.45 -6.59
CA ARG A 67 -10.54 -10.16 -5.67
C ARG A 67 -10.05 -10.04 -4.23
N LYS A 68 -8.78 -10.36 -3.97
CA LYS A 68 -8.19 -10.31 -2.62
C LYS A 68 -8.20 -8.90 -2.05
N VAL A 69 -7.89 -7.88 -2.85
CA VAL A 69 -7.99 -6.47 -2.45
C VAL A 69 -9.42 -6.13 -2.03
N ARG A 70 -10.45 -6.55 -2.79
CA ARG A 70 -11.85 -6.30 -2.41
C ARG A 70 -12.24 -6.98 -1.10
N GLU A 71 -11.87 -8.25 -0.92
CA GLU A 71 -12.13 -8.98 0.33
C GLU A 71 -11.52 -8.26 1.54
N VAL A 72 -10.30 -7.75 1.39
CA VAL A 72 -9.59 -7.01 2.44
C VAL A 72 -10.24 -5.65 2.72
N VAL A 73 -10.68 -4.94 1.68
CA VAL A 73 -11.44 -3.69 1.83
C VAL A 73 -12.77 -3.95 2.57
N GLU A 74 -13.49 -5.00 2.22
CA GLU A 74 -14.74 -5.37 2.91
C GLU A 74 -14.50 -5.73 4.38
N GLN A 75 -13.44 -6.48 4.68
CA GLN A 75 -13.05 -6.79 6.06
C GLN A 75 -12.74 -5.54 6.88
N SER A 76 -12.13 -4.52 6.26
CA SER A 76 -11.82 -3.24 6.93
C SER A 76 -13.07 -2.48 7.38
N TRP A 77 -14.22 -2.71 6.77
CA TRP A 77 -15.50 -2.09 7.17
C TRP A 77 -16.13 -2.76 8.39
N THR A 78 -15.76 -4.01 8.65
CA THR A 78 -16.31 -4.82 9.75
C THR A 78 -15.41 -4.89 10.98
N ALA A 79 -14.20 -4.30 10.90
CA ALA A 79 -13.26 -4.25 12.00
C ALA A 79 -13.48 -2.95 12.80
N ASP A 80 -14.30 -3.03 13.85
CA ASP A 80 -14.41 -2.02 14.92
C ASP A 80 -13.15 -2.01 15.83
#